data_AF-A0A3P7PZS4-F1
#
_entry.id   AF-A0A3P7PZS4-F1
#
_cell.length_a   1.000
_cell.length_b   1.000
_cell.length_c   1.000
_cell.angle_alpha   90.00
_cell.angle_beta   90.00
_cell.angle_gamma   90.00
#
_symmetry.space_group_name_H-M   'P 1'
#
loop_
_entity.id
_entity.type
_entity.pdbx_description
1 polymer ?
#
loop_
_entity_poly.entity_id
_entity_poly.type
_entity_poly.pdbx_seq_one_letter_code
_entity_poly.pdbx_strand_id
1 'polypeptide(L)'
;MQADLLIAVKVANDFKTEAQQEILKLSDKINELQKRRHSSRRNALLHWAKKIIANQYSQLDVTNFSSDWADGRALCFLFSAFFPKKIDIIGNLNAEKCVELALKTGQEVGVSVNLSVPDFVREDRPDWTIIMKYILNVYYIVSDLGKYTNM
;
A
#
# COMPACT_ATOMS: atom_id res chain seq x y z
N MET A 1 56.48 -17.10 -24.38
CA MET A 1 55.20 -17.28 -25.11
C MET A 1 54.18 -18.13 -24.35
N GLN A 2 54.43 -19.43 -24.04
CA GLN A 2 53.42 -20.24 -23.31
C GLN A 2 53.10 -19.69 -21.91
N ALA A 3 54.09 -19.14 -21.21
CA ALA A 3 53.89 -18.50 -19.89
C ALA A 3 53.05 -17.21 -19.97
N ASP A 4 53.28 -16.38 -20.99
CA ASP A 4 52.59 -15.09 -21.16
C ASP A 4 51.09 -15.29 -21.41
N LEU A 5 50.74 -16.30 -22.21
CA LEU A 5 49.34 -16.67 -22.47
C LEU A 5 48.62 -17.14 -21.20
N LEU A 6 49.29 -17.92 -20.35
CA LEU A 6 48.73 -18.38 -19.08
C LEU A 6 48.44 -17.22 -18.12
N ILE A 7 49.34 -16.22 -18.08
CA ILE A 7 49.16 -15.00 -17.28
C ILE A 7 47.93 -14.22 -17.78
N ALA A 8 47.82 -14.02 -19.09
CA ALA A 8 46.69 -13.29 -19.69
C ALA A 8 45.34 -13.97 -19.40
N VAL A 9 45.27 -15.30 -19.51
CA VAL A 9 44.06 -16.07 -19.17
C VAL A 9 43.70 -15.94 -17.69
N LYS A 10 44.70 -15.99 -16.80
CA LYS A 10 44.48 -15.80 -15.36
C LYS A 10 43.92 -14.41 -15.07
N VAL A 11 44.53 -13.36 -15.61
CA VAL A 11 44.07 -11.97 -15.47
C VAL A 11 42.64 -11.79 -15.96
N ALA A 12 42.29 -12.37 -17.11
CA ALA A 12 40.93 -12.30 -17.66
C ALA A 12 39.89 -13.02 -16.77
N ASN A 13 40.25 -14.16 -16.18
CA ASN A 13 39.39 -14.87 -15.24
C ASN A 13 39.19 -14.10 -13.93
N ASP A 14 40.28 -13.55 -13.37
CA ASP A 14 40.23 -12.73 -12.16
C ASP A 14 39.32 -11.50 -12.38
N PHE A 15 39.49 -10.79 -13.50
CA PHE A 15 38.63 -9.66 -13.88
C PHE A 15 37.16 -10.05 -14.02
N LYS A 16 36.88 -11.20 -14.65
CA LYS A 16 35.51 -11.72 -14.77
C LYS A 16 34.91 -12.02 -13.40
N THR A 17 35.67 -12.65 -12.50
CA THR A 17 35.22 -12.98 -11.15
C THR A 17 34.97 -11.71 -10.33
N GLU A 18 35.85 -10.73 -10.40
CA GLU A 18 35.67 -9.42 -9.75
C GLU A 18 34.41 -8.71 -10.26
N ALA A 19 34.22 -8.63 -11.59
CA ALA A 19 33.03 -8.03 -12.18
C ALA A 19 31.73 -8.76 -11.75
N GLN A 20 31.75 -10.09 -11.66
CA GLN A 20 30.62 -10.87 -11.15
C GLN A 20 30.31 -10.58 -9.68
N GLN A 21 31.34 -10.41 -8.84
CA GLN A 21 31.17 -10.05 -7.44
C GLN A 21 30.60 -8.64 -7.28
N GLU A 22 31.04 -7.68 -8.10
CA GLU A 22 30.49 -6.32 -8.11
C GLU A 22 29.02 -6.29 -8.52
N ILE A 23 28.64 -7.04 -9.56
CA ILE A 23 27.25 -7.16 -10.00
C ILE A 23 26.37 -7.72 -8.87
N LEU A 24 26.83 -8.75 -8.16
CA LEU A 24 26.08 -9.32 -7.03
C LEU A 24 25.90 -8.28 -5.90
N LYS A 25 26.96 -7.57 -5.52
CA LYS A 25 26.89 -6.51 -4.50
C LYS A 25 25.92 -5.40 -4.90
N LEU A 26 25.92 -4.99 -6.17
CA LEU A 26 25.00 -3.97 -6.67
C LEU A 26 23.55 -4.47 -6.69
N SER A 27 23.32 -5.73 -7.07
CA SER A 27 22.00 -6.37 -7.02
C SER A 27 21.42 -6.37 -5.59
N ASP A 28 22.23 -6.76 -4.60
CA ASP A 28 21.84 -6.72 -3.19
C ASP A 28 21.52 -5.30 -2.73
N LYS A 29 22.33 -4.32 -3.16
CA LYS A 29 22.10 -2.92 -2.82
C LYS A 29 20.79 -2.40 -3.41
N ILE A 30 20.48 -2.76 -4.65
CA ILE A 30 19.22 -2.42 -5.31
C ILE A 30 18.04 -3.01 -4.55
N ASN A 31 18.11 -4.29 -4.16
CA ASN A 31 17.07 -4.97 -3.39
C ASN A 31 16.83 -4.29 -2.02
N GLU A 32 17.90 -3.91 -1.33
CA GLU A 32 17.83 -3.17 -0.07
C GLU A 32 17.13 -1.80 -0.25
N LEU A 33 17.55 -1.03 -1.26
CA LEU A 33 16.97 0.29 -1.57
C LEU A 33 15.50 0.18 -1.98
N GLN A 34 15.13 -0.85 -2.75
CA GLN A 34 13.75 -1.11 -3.11
C GLN A 34 12.90 -1.44 -1.88
N LYS A 35 13.38 -2.27 -0.96
CA LYS A 35 12.70 -2.56 0.32
C LYS A 35 12.48 -1.30 1.15
N ARG A 36 13.51 -0.46 1.29
CA ARG A 36 13.40 0.84 1.99
C ARG A 36 12.35 1.74 1.34
N ARG A 37 12.39 1.86 0.00
CA ARG A 37 11.42 2.66 -0.77
C ARG A 37 9.98 2.16 -0.56
N HIS A 38 9.76 0.84 -0.56
CA HIS A 38 8.44 0.26 -0.31
C HIS A 38 7.95 0.55 1.11
N SER A 39 8.82 0.41 2.12
CA SER A 39 8.51 0.76 3.50
C SER A 39 8.15 2.24 3.67
N SER A 40 8.91 3.15 3.06
CA SER A 40 8.62 4.58 3.09
C SER A 40 7.26 4.92 2.46
N ARG A 41 6.94 4.34 1.29
CA ARG A 41 5.65 4.57 0.62
C ARG A 41 4.47 4.03 1.44
N ARG A 42 4.62 2.83 2.01
CA ARG A 42 3.63 2.23 2.91
C ARG A 42 3.37 3.14 4.11
N ASN A 43 4.42 3.62 4.76
CA ASN A 43 4.29 4.49 5.94
C ASN A 43 3.69 5.85 5.59
N ALA A 44 4.05 6.43 4.44
CA ALA A 44 3.44 7.67 3.95
C ALA A 44 1.94 7.50 3.69
N LEU A 45 1.53 6.40 3.04
CA LEU A 45 0.12 6.11 2.79
C LEU A 45 -0.65 5.89 4.10
N LEU A 46 -0.05 5.19 5.06
CA LEU A 46 -0.67 4.95 6.38
C LEU A 46 -0.85 6.27 7.14
N HIS A 47 0.17 7.13 7.13
CA HIS A 47 0.11 8.44 7.76
C HIS A 47 -0.96 9.34 7.12
N TRP A 48 -1.06 9.32 5.79
CA TRP A 48 -2.13 10.01 5.07
C TRP A 48 -3.51 9.51 5.50
N ALA A 49 -3.75 8.19 5.45
CA ALA A 49 -5.03 7.60 5.84
C ALA A 49 -5.39 7.93 7.29
N LYS A 50 -4.44 7.75 8.22
CA LYS A 50 -4.58 8.10 9.64
C LYS A 50 -5.00 9.56 9.81
N LYS A 51 -4.36 10.49 9.10
CA LYS A 51 -4.68 11.93 9.18
C LYS A 51 -6.11 12.21 8.71
N ILE A 52 -6.52 11.64 7.59
CA ILE A 52 -7.88 11.84 7.06
C ILE A 52 -8.93 11.28 8.02
N ILE A 53 -8.71 10.07 8.54
CA ILE A 53 -9.63 9.40 9.46
C ILE A 53 -9.72 10.14 10.80
N ALA A 54 -8.61 10.57 11.38
CA ALA A 54 -8.59 11.32 12.64
C ALA A 54 -9.36 12.65 12.55
N ASN A 55 -9.43 13.27 11.37
CA ASN A 55 -10.24 14.46 11.14
C ASN A 55 -11.75 14.17 11.08
N GLN A 56 -12.16 12.93 10.76
CA GLN A 56 -13.56 12.52 10.75
C GLN A 56 -14.00 11.94 12.10
N TYR A 57 -13.12 11.18 12.75
CA TYR A 57 -13.40 10.54 14.03
C TYR A 57 -12.11 10.39 14.85
N SER A 58 -11.89 11.35 15.75
CA SER A 58 -10.62 11.48 16.50
C SER A 58 -10.30 10.33 17.45
N GLN A 59 -11.27 9.49 17.78
CA GLN A 59 -11.09 8.33 18.67
C GLN A 59 -10.59 7.08 17.93
N LEU A 60 -10.56 7.08 16.59
CA LEU A 60 -10.05 5.96 15.80
C LEU A 60 -8.61 6.22 15.39
N ASP A 61 -7.69 5.34 15.81
CA ASP A 61 -6.30 5.35 15.40
C ASP A 61 -5.99 4.17 14.47
N VAL A 62 -5.51 4.47 13.27
CA VAL A 62 -5.12 3.47 12.28
C VAL A 62 -3.60 3.39 12.20
N THR A 63 -3.07 2.21 12.49
CA THR A 63 -1.65 1.90 12.68
C THR A 63 -1.14 0.79 11.76
N ASN A 64 -2.03 0.08 11.07
CA ASN A 64 -1.67 -0.96 10.11
C ASN A 64 -2.63 -0.97 8.90
N PHE A 65 -2.43 -1.91 7.97
CA PHE A 65 -3.29 -2.13 6.81
C PHE A 65 -4.09 -3.43 6.92
N SER A 66 -4.28 -3.99 8.12
CA SER A 66 -4.96 -5.28 8.32
C SER A 66 -6.09 -5.12 9.34
N SER A 67 -5.87 -5.53 10.60
CA SER A 67 -6.90 -5.55 11.65
C SER A 67 -7.62 -4.21 11.86
N ASP A 68 -6.95 -3.07 11.68
CA ASP A 68 -7.56 -1.74 11.88
C ASP A 68 -8.62 -1.40 10.82
N TRP A 69 -8.71 -2.21 9.76
CA TRP A 69 -9.67 -2.06 8.66
C TRP A 69 -10.71 -3.18 8.63
N ALA A 70 -10.57 -4.19 9.50
CA ALA A 70 -11.37 -5.41 9.46
C ALA A 70 -12.88 -5.17 9.66
N ASP A 71 -13.25 -4.18 10.48
CA ASP A 71 -14.65 -3.87 10.79
C ASP A 71 -15.29 -2.87 9.81
N GLY A 72 -14.56 -2.44 8.78
CA GLY A 72 -15.00 -1.46 7.78
C GLY A 72 -15.12 -0.01 8.25
N ARG A 73 -14.99 0.29 9.56
CA ARG A 73 -15.19 1.66 10.07
C ARG A 73 -14.13 2.63 9.56
N ALA A 74 -12.86 2.20 9.55
CA ALA A 74 -11.77 2.99 9.00
C ALA A 74 -12.00 3.35 7.51
N LEU A 75 -12.52 2.39 6.71
CA LEU A 75 -12.88 2.66 5.32
C LEU A 75 -14.04 3.65 5.22
N CYS A 76 -15.11 3.46 6.00
CA CYS A 76 -16.26 4.37 5.99
C CYS A 76 -15.85 5.79 6.36
N PHE A 77 -15.05 5.97 7.41
CA PHE A 77 -14.55 7.30 7.80
C PHE A 77 -13.64 7.90 6.72
N LEU A 78 -12.75 7.10 6.11
CA LEU A 78 -11.93 7.56 4.99
C LEU A 78 -12.79 8.06 3.82
N PHE A 79 -13.84 7.32 3.43
CA PHE A 79 -14.74 7.74 2.37
C PHE A 79 -15.61 8.94 2.77
N SER A 80 -16.06 9.03 4.03
CA SER A 80 -16.90 10.14 4.51
C SER A 80 -16.21 11.50 4.39
N ALA A 81 -14.87 11.53 4.47
CA ALA A 81 -14.08 12.75 4.31
C ALA A 81 -14.16 13.35 2.90
N PHE A 82 -14.34 12.53 1.86
CA PHE A 82 -14.33 12.96 0.46
C PHE A 82 -15.70 12.85 -0.21
N PHE A 83 -16.55 11.94 0.29
CA PHE A 83 -17.87 11.63 -0.27
C PHE A 83 -18.93 11.58 0.85
N PRO A 84 -19.15 12.69 1.59
CA PRO A 84 -20.03 12.69 2.76
C PRO A 84 -21.48 12.32 2.44
N LYS A 85 -21.94 12.51 1.19
CA LYS A 85 -23.29 12.11 0.75
C LYS A 85 -23.46 10.61 0.52
N LYS A 86 -22.37 9.83 0.48
CA LYS A 86 -22.39 8.38 0.24
C LYS A 86 -22.29 7.56 1.52
N ILE A 87 -21.71 8.13 2.58
CA ILE A 87 -21.53 7.46 3.86
C ILE A 87 -22.46 8.13 4.88
N ASP A 88 -23.54 7.44 5.23
CA ASP A 88 -24.49 7.83 6.27
C ASP A 88 -24.03 7.33 7.67
N ILE A 89 -24.84 7.52 8.71
CA ILE A 89 -24.56 7.17 10.12
C ILE A 89 -23.98 5.74 10.28
N ILE A 90 -22.66 5.66 10.49
CA ILE A 90 -21.92 4.39 10.68
C ILE A 90 -22.08 3.85 12.10
N GLY A 91 -22.40 4.70 13.07
CA GLY A 91 -22.36 4.40 14.51
C GLY A 91 -23.09 3.10 14.89
N ASN A 92 -24.25 2.86 14.28
CA ASN A 92 -25.15 1.74 14.58
C ASN A 92 -24.98 0.52 13.65
N LEU A 93 -24.04 0.56 12.71
CA LEU A 93 -23.80 -0.55 11.79
C LEU A 93 -22.89 -1.62 12.43
N ASN A 94 -23.19 -2.88 12.14
CA ASN A 94 -22.28 -3.99 12.43
C ASN A 94 -21.13 -4.00 11.41
N ALA A 95 -20.07 -4.77 11.69
CA ALA A 95 -18.88 -4.84 10.85
C ALA A 95 -19.21 -5.20 9.39
N GLU A 96 -20.09 -6.17 9.17
CA GLU A 96 -20.50 -6.62 7.84
C GLU A 96 -21.10 -5.48 7.01
N LYS A 97 -22.07 -4.75 7.57
CA LYS A 97 -22.72 -3.60 6.89
C LYS A 97 -21.77 -2.43 6.70
N CYS A 98 -20.83 -2.21 7.63
CA CYS A 98 -19.79 -1.20 7.45
C CYS A 98 -18.91 -1.54 6.24
N VAL A 99 -18.44 -2.78 6.14
CA VAL A 99 -17.63 -3.24 5.00
C VAL A 99 -18.43 -3.15 3.71
N GLU A 100 -19.69 -3.62 3.68
CA GLU A 100 -20.56 -3.50 2.50
C GLU A 100 -20.72 -2.05 2.04
N LEU A 101 -21.03 -1.14 2.96
CA LEU A 101 -21.20 0.28 2.66
C LEU A 101 -19.92 0.91 2.09
N ALA A 102 -18.77 0.63 2.72
CA ALA A 102 -17.48 1.10 2.26
C ALA A 102 -17.13 0.57 0.87
N LEU A 103 -17.29 -0.74 0.64
CA LEU A 103 -16.96 -1.38 -0.63
C LEU A 103 -17.87 -0.91 -1.77
N LYS A 104 -19.18 -0.79 -1.51
CA LYS A 104 -20.14 -0.20 -2.44
C LYS A 104 -19.75 1.23 -2.80
N THR A 105 -19.42 2.04 -1.81
CA THR A 105 -18.96 3.43 -2.02
C THR A 105 -17.69 3.46 -2.89
N GLY A 106 -16.73 2.58 -2.61
CA GLY A 106 -15.53 2.45 -3.41
C GLY A 106 -15.80 2.09 -4.87
N GLN A 107 -16.67 1.12 -5.12
CA GLN A 107 -17.07 0.76 -6.49
C GLN A 107 -17.72 1.95 -7.23
N GLU A 108 -18.62 2.67 -6.56
CA GLU A 108 -19.30 3.82 -7.14
C GLU A 108 -18.36 4.99 -7.47
N VAL A 109 -17.26 5.16 -6.74
CA VAL A 109 -16.26 6.21 -7.00
C VAL A 109 -15.12 5.74 -7.90
N GLY A 110 -15.16 4.49 -8.37
CA GLY A 110 -14.21 3.95 -9.35
C GLY A 110 -12.99 3.24 -8.76
N VAL A 111 -13.06 2.76 -7.51
CA VAL A 111 -12.01 1.90 -6.95
C VAL A 111 -11.97 0.58 -7.73
N SER A 112 -10.84 0.29 -8.39
CA SER A 112 -10.67 -0.87 -9.27
C SER A 112 -10.22 -2.13 -8.54
N VAL A 113 -9.78 -2.01 -7.28
CA VAL A 113 -9.38 -3.15 -6.45
C VAL A 113 -10.64 -3.86 -5.96
N ASN A 114 -10.85 -5.07 -6.47
CA ASN A 114 -11.99 -5.91 -6.07
C ASN A 114 -11.74 -6.49 -4.68
N LEU A 115 -12.54 -6.05 -3.73
CA LEU A 115 -12.66 -6.60 -2.40
C LEU A 115 -14.12 -6.99 -2.16
N SER A 116 -14.31 -7.98 -1.31
CA SER A 116 -15.59 -8.51 -0.89
C SER A 116 -15.64 -8.59 0.63
N VAL A 117 -16.85 -8.66 1.20
CA VAL A 117 -17.04 -8.77 2.65
C VAL A 117 -16.28 -9.96 3.28
N PRO A 118 -16.25 -11.16 2.65
CA PRO A 118 -15.44 -12.28 3.14
C PRO A 118 -13.93 -12.00 3.27
N ASP A 119 -13.38 -11.05 2.52
CA ASP A 119 -11.96 -10.69 2.61
C ASP A 119 -11.62 -9.99 3.93
N PHE A 120 -12.63 -9.50 4.66
CA PHE A 120 -12.49 -8.83 5.96
C PHE A 120 -12.91 -9.73 7.12
N VAL A 121 -14.08 -10.38 6.99
CA VAL A 121 -14.78 -11.04 8.11
C VAL A 121 -14.15 -12.38 8.51
N ARG A 122 -13.44 -13.06 7.61
CA ARG A 122 -13.01 -14.45 7.85
C ARG A 122 -11.98 -14.61 8.98
N GLU A 123 -11.13 -13.62 9.22
CA GLU A 123 -10.01 -13.74 10.17
C GLU A 123 -9.80 -12.52 11.07
N ASP A 124 -10.65 -11.49 10.99
CA ASP A 124 -10.42 -10.15 11.58
C ASP A 124 -9.04 -9.53 11.21
N ARG A 125 -8.38 -10.13 10.21
CA ARG A 125 -7.06 -9.78 9.67
C ARG A 125 -7.09 -9.90 8.15
N PRO A 126 -7.70 -8.94 7.45
CA PRO A 126 -7.64 -8.90 6.00
C PRO A 126 -6.18 -8.83 5.51
N ASP A 127 -5.92 -9.35 4.29
CA ASP A 127 -4.59 -9.29 3.69
C ASP A 127 -4.16 -7.82 3.52
N TRP A 128 -3.15 -7.44 4.30
CA TRP A 128 -2.64 -6.08 4.33
C TRP A 128 -2.16 -5.58 2.97
N THR A 129 -1.72 -6.47 2.10
CA THR A 129 -1.25 -6.14 0.75
C THR A 129 -2.42 -5.69 -0.12
N ILE A 130 -3.58 -6.35 -0.01
CA ILE A 130 -4.78 -6.03 -0.78
C ILE A 130 -5.42 -4.76 -0.23
N ILE A 131 -5.54 -4.63 1.10
CA ILE A 131 -6.03 -3.40 1.74
C ILE A 131 -5.14 -2.21 1.36
N MET A 132 -3.82 -2.33 1.46
CA MET A 132 -2.90 -1.25 1.07
C MET A 132 -3.07 -0.86 -0.40
N LYS A 133 -3.27 -1.83 -1.32
CA LYS A 133 -3.57 -1.54 -2.73
C LYS A 133 -4.89 -0.81 -2.90
N TYR A 134 -5.93 -1.21 -2.15
CA TYR A 134 -7.24 -0.55 -2.16
C TYR A 134 -7.13 0.91 -1.69
N ILE A 135 -6.50 1.15 -0.54
CA ILE A 135 -6.27 2.50 0.01
C ILE A 135 -5.42 3.35 -0.93
N LEU A 136 -4.42 2.77 -1.58
CA LEU A 136 -3.61 3.47 -2.58
C LEU A 136 -4.45 3.87 -3.80
N ASN A 137 -5.38 3.04 -4.23
CA ASN A 137 -6.27 3.39 -5.33
C ASN A 137 -7.26 4.48 -4.95
N VAL A 138 -7.82 4.44 -3.73
CA VAL A 138 -8.61 5.54 -3.16
C VAL A 138 -7.80 6.84 -3.15
N TYR A 139 -6.54 6.81 -2.67
CA TYR A 139 -5.64 7.96 -2.68
C TYR A 139 -5.50 8.56 -4.08
N TYR A 140 -5.29 7.73 -5.11
CA TYR A 140 -5.18 8.23 -6.49
C TYR A 140 -6.47 8.85 -6.99
N ILE A 141 -7.62 8.23 -6.73
CA ILE A 141 -8.94 8.76 -7.13
C ILE A 141 -9.16 10.14 -6.50
N VAL A 142 -9.00 10.27 -5.18
CA VAL A 142 -9.26 11.54 -4.48
C VAL A 142 -8.20 12.59 -4.81
N SER A 143 -6.95 12.19 -5.06
CA SER A 143 -5.90 13.12 -5.49
C SER A 143 -6.14 13.63 -6.90
N ASP A 144 -6.66 12.79 -7.79
CA ASP A 144 -7.00 13.22 -9.15
C ASP A 144 -8.22 14.14 -9.13
N LEU A 145 -9.25 13.82 -8.34
CA LEU A 145 -10.39 14.73 -8.07
C LEU A 145 -9.93 16.08 -7.50
N GLY A 146 -8.98 16.06 -6.55
CA GLY A 146 -8.40 17.26 -5.93
C GLY A 146 -7.68 18.17 -6.92
N LYS A 147 -7.06 17.63 -7.98
CA LYS A 147 -6.51 18.45 -9.07
C LYS A 147 -7.59 19.24 -9.81
N TYR A 148 -8.83 18.80 -9.74
CA TYR A 148 -9.99 19.46 -10.35
C TYR A 148 -10.83 20.27 -9.36
N THR A 149 -10.58 20.16 -8.05
CA THR A 149 -11.33 20.86 -7.02
C THR A 149 -10.39 21.70 -6.14
N ASN A 150 -10.19 22.97 -6.52
CA ASN A 150 -9.57 24.00 -5.68
C ASN A 150 -10.44 24.29 -4.43
N MET A 151 -10.40 23.42 -3.42
CA MET A 151 -11.05 23.61 -2.12
C MET A 151 -10.17 23.02 -1.01
#